data_AF-A0A2V5N2F9-F1
#
_entry.id   AF-A0A2V5N2F9-F1
#
_cell.length_a   1.000
_cell.length_b   1.000
_cell.length_c   1.000
_cell.angle_alpha   90.00
_cell.angle_beta   90.00
_cell.angle_gamma   90.00
#
_symmetry.space_group_name_H-M   'P 1'
#
loop_
_entity.id
_entity.type
_entity.pdbx_description
1 polymer ?
#
loop_
_entity_poly.entity_id
_entity_poly.type
_entity_poly.pdbx_seq_one_letter_code
_entity_poly.pdbx_strand_id
1 'polypeptide(L)'
;GTGDDANYGWFLDELRPTITVSSPRPNRNDKPLTEIRVGVADAYSGVSNATFSVKADFPVNGAPPGTELKGQGSFVALGIFSIPLQMPFANLSTQHVTASVADAQGNTNRVEVRFWVNTGFRIMSLDSSALGSGRLTLRCENPSGATAHTVLCVDDLAKPASAWTVLRILNAVDEANHLRQLEVELPADLTGRCFVRVRQD
;
A
#
# COMPACT_ATOMS: atom_id res chain seq x y z
N GLY A 1 37.36 12.57 -35.30
CA GLY A 1 36.87 13.87 -34.81
C GLY A 1 37.78 14.35 -33.72
N THR A 2 38.13 15.62 -33.72
CA THR A 2 38.99 16.25 -32.70
C THR A 2 38.12 17.11 -31.78
N GLY A 3 38.05 16.70 -30.51
CA GLY A 3 37.39 17.37 -29.40
C GLY A 3 37.55 16.50 -28.14
N ASP A 4 37.56 17.11 -26.96
CA ASP A 4 37.78 16.43 -25.66
C ASP A 4 36.76 15.29 -25.39
N ASP A 5 35.66 15.24 -26.14
CA ASP A 5 34.64 14.19 -26.12
C ASP A 5 35.11 12.85 -26.72
N ALA A 6 36.19 12.84 -27.50
CA ALA A 6 36.71 11.63 -28.12
C ALA A 6 37.33 10.64 -27.11
N ASN A 7 37.69 11.10 -25.90
CA ASN A 7 38.34 10.27 -24.88
C ASN A 7 37.36 9.60 -23.91
N TYR A 8 36.07 9.93 -23.96
CA TYR A 8 35.06 9.42 -23.02
C TYR A 8 33.97 8.56 -23.69
N GLY A 9 34.11 8.23 -24.97
CA GLY A 9 33.06 7.58 -25.77
C GLY A 9 32.48 6.28 -25.18
N TRP A 10 33.26 5.51 -24.40
CA TRP A 10 32.77 4.32 -23.68
C TRP A 10 32.23 4.64 -22.28
N PHE A 11 32.71 5.71 -21.64
CA PHE A 11 32.27 6.14 -20.30
C PHE A 11 30.95 6.91 -20.36
N LEU A 12 30.68 7.60 -21.48
CA LEU A 12 29.46 8.37 -21.70
C LEU A 12 28.22 7.49 -21.95
N ASP A 13 28.40 6.29 -22.52
CA ASP A 13 27.31 5.30 -22.70
C ASP A 13 26.86 4.65 -21.37
N GLU A 14 27.72 4.69 -20.34
CA GLU A 14 27.48 4.11 -19.00
C GLU A 14 26.70 5.05 -18.06
N LEU A 15 26.51 6.33 -18.43
CA LEU A 15 25.89 7.38 -17.59
C LEU A 15 24.35 7.40 -17.67
N ARG A 16 23.71 6.23 -17.70
CA ARG A 16 22.24 6.17 -17.69
C ARG A 16 21.71 6.74 -16.36
N PRO A 17 20.58 7.47 -16.38
CA PRO A 17 19.97 7.91 -15.14
C PRO A 17 19.61 6.67 -14.30
N THR A 18 19.97 6.69 -13.03
CA THR A 18 19.69 5.61 -12.08
C THR A 18 18.38 5.91 -11.36
N ILE A 19 17.52 4.92 -11.27
CA ILE A 19 16.26 5.00 -10.54
C ILE A 19 16.08 3.78 -9.65
N THR A 20 15.50 3.97 -8.47
CA THR A 20 15.19 2.90 -7.52
C THR A 20 13.93 3.22 -6.75
N VAL A 21 13.15 2.21 -6.38
CA VAL A 21 12.01 2.35 -5.48
C VAL A 21 12.42 1.74 -4.14
N SER A 22 12.51 2.59 -3.12
CA SER A 22 12.93 2.22 -1.77
C SER A 22 11.76 1.90 -0.84
N SER A 23 10.59 2.46 -1.14
CA SER A 23 9.30 2.13 -0.52
C SER A 23 8.23 2.18 -1.62
N PRO A 24 7.41 1.12 -1.81
CA PRO A 24 7.48 -0.16 -1.10
C PRO A 24 8.76 -0.95 -1.39
N ARG A 25 9.15 -1.85 -0.48
CA ARG A 25 10.20 -2.83 -0.77
C ARG A 25 9.65 -3.92 -1.69
N PRO A 26 10.50 -4.53 -2.55
CA PRO A 26 10.08 -5.67 -3.36
C PRO A 26 9.49 -6.79 -2.50
N ASN A 27 8.42 -7.40 -3.00
CA ASN A 27 7.69 -8.48 -2.36
C ASN A 27 7.02 -8.04 -1.05
N ARG A 28 7.34 -8.68 0.08
CA ARG A 28 6.61 -8.53 1.34
C ARG A 28 7.00 -7.25 2.08
N ASN A 29 6.01 -6.46 2.46
CA ASN A 29 6.16 -5.33 3.40
C ASN A 29 5.36 -5.63 4.68
N ASP A 30 6.07 -5.71 5.82
CA ASP A 30 5.50 -6.09 7.13
C ASP A 30 4.99 -4.90 7.96
N LYS A 31 5.21 -3.69 7.45
CA LYS A 31 4.70 -2.44 8.03
C LYS A 31 3.69 -1.83 7.06
N PRO A 32 2.71 -1.06 7.56
CA PRO A 32 1.82 -0.33 6.68
C PRO A 32 2.62 0.50 5.67
N LEU A 33 2.23 0.46 4.40
CA LEU A 33 2.82 1.35 3.40
C LEU A 33 2.28 2.75 3.66
N THR A 34 3.18 3.68 4.02
CA THR A 34 2.85 5.08 4.34
C THR A 34 3.32 6.06 3.28
N GLU A 35 4.24 5.66 2.40
CA GLU A 35 4.75 6.49 1.31
C GLU A 35 5.21 5.62 0.14
N ILE A 36 5.17 6.20 -1.07
CA ILE A 36 5.95 5.72 -2.22
C ILE A 36 7.20 6.58 -2.30
N ARG A 37 8.38 5.97 -2.18
CA ARG A 37 9.66 6.66 -2.12
C ARG A 37 10.62 6.16 -3.20
N VAL A 38 11.02 7.08 -4.07
CA VAL A 38 11.84 6.81 -5.24
C VAL A 38 13.17 7.57 -5.10
N GLY A 39 14.28 6.84 -5.25
CA GLY A 39 15.60 7.42 -5.42
C GLY A 39 15.89 7.62 -6.90
N VAL A 40 16.41 8.78 -7.27
CA VAL A 40 16.76 9.13 -8.64
C VAL A 40 18.10 9.85 -8.64
N ALA A 41 19.01 9.41 -9.50
CA ALA A 41 20.30 10.07 -9.72
C ALA A 41 20.58 10.15 -11.22
N ASP A 42 21.07 11.30 -11.67
CA ASP A 42 21.67 11.45 -12.99
C ASP A 42 23.03 12.13 -12.78
N ALA A 43 24.09 11.47 -13.22
CA ALA A 43 25.47 11.90 -13.02
C ALA A 43 25.93 12.96 -14.02
N TYR A 44 25.19 13.19 -15.12
CA TYR A 44 25.63 14.08 -16.20
C TYR A 44 24.86 15.40 -16.26
N SER A 45 23.52 15.38 -16.35
CA SER A 45 22.70 16.59 -16.53
C SER A 45 21.85 16.99 -15.32
N GLY A 46 21.77 16.09 -14.34
CA GLY A 46 20.83 16.20 -13.21
C GLY A 46 19.47 15.60 -13.56
N VAL A 47 18.73 15.18 -12.53
CA VAL A 47 17.42 14.54 -12.72
C VAL A 47 16.46 15.52 -13.38
N SER A 48 16.10 15.27 -14.64
CA SER A 48 15.06 16.04 -15.30
C SER A 48 13.73 15.74 -14.64
N ASN A 49 13.25 16.69 -13.83
CA ASN A 49 11.92 16.59 -13.25
C ASN A 49 10.86 16.42 -14.36
N ALA A 50 11.09 16.92 -15.57
CA ALA A 50 10.13 16.83 -16.68
C ALA A 50 9.90 15.39 -17.17
N THR A 51 10.91 14.52 -17.11
CA THR A 51 10.84 13.14 -17.61
C THR A 51 10.60 12.10 -16.51
N PHE A 52 10.68 12.52 -15.25
CA PHE A 52 10.38 11.67 -14.11
C PHE A 52 8.89 11.32 -14.05
N SER A 53 8.58 10.02 -13.88
CA SER A 53 7.22 9.48 -13.85
C SER A 53 7.10 8.43 -12.75
N VAL A 54 5.97 8.43 -12.04
CA VAL A 54 5.61 7.41 -11.05
C VAL A 54 4.17 6.99 -11.28
N LYS A 55 3.93 5.69 -11.42
CA LYS A 55 2.60 5.10 -11.59
C LYS A 55 2.40 3.90 -10.68
N ALA A 56 1.16 3.65 -10.31
CA ALA A 56 0.75 2.49 -9.52
C ALA A 56 -0.40 1.76 -10.22
N ASP A 57 -0.49 0.45 -10.10
CA ASP A 57 -1.63 -0.35 -10.58
C ASP A 57 -2.79 -0.41 -9.57
N PHE A 58 -2.76 0.46 -8.55
CA PHE A 58 -3.75 0.57 -7.50
C PHE A 58 -4.10 2.04 -7.21
N PRO A 59 -5.27 2.32 -6.60
CA PRO A 59 -5.63 3.69 -6.27
C PRO A 59 -4.69 4.31 -5.25
N VAL A 60 -4.22 5.54 -5.50
CA VAL A 60 -3.32 6.29 -4.61
C VAL A 60 -3.89 7.69 -4.38
N ASN A 61 -4.19 8.03 -3.12
CA ASN A 61 -4.74 9.33 -2.70
C ASN A 61 -5.92 9.81 -3.57
N GLY A 62 -6.80 8.88 -3.96
CA GLY A 62 -7.96 9.15 -4.83
C GLY A 62 -7.69 9.12 -6.34
N ALA A 63 -6.44 9.02 -6.79
CA ALA A 63 -6.13 8.81 -8.20
C ALA A 63 -6.39 7.34 -8.60
N PRO A 64 -7.05 7.09 -9.74
CA PRO A 64 -7.25 5.73 -10.27
C PRO A 64 -5.92 5.03 -10.64
N PRO A 65 -5.91 3.68 -10.70
CA PRO A 65 -4.79 2.90 -11.23
C PRO A 65 -4.29 3.39 -12.59
N GLY A 66 -2.97 3.35 -12.80
CA GLY A 66 -2.31 3.75 -14.05
C GLY A 66 -2.14 5.26 -14.25
N THR A 67 -2.70 6.08 -13.35
CA THR A 67 -2.56 7.55 -13.38
C THR A 67 -1.14 7.96 -13.01
N GLU A 68 -0.67 9.07 -13.59
CA GLU A 68 0.59 9.71 -13.19
C GLU A 68 0.48 10.29 -11.77
N LEU A 69 1.39 9.91 -10.89
CA LEU A 69 1.38 10.26 -9.46
C LEU A 69 2.39 11.34 -9.10
N LYS A 70 3.29 11.74 -10.01
CA LYS A 70 4.28 12.79 -9.74
C LYS A 70 3.68 14.07 -9.13
N GLY A 71 2.47 14.47 -9.53
CA GLY A 71 1.81 15.66 -8.98
C GLY A 71 1.39 15.55 -7.51
N GLN A 72 1.45 14.36 -6.92
CA GLN A 72 1.08 14.10 -5.52
C GLN A 72 2.30 14.00 -4.58
N GLY A 73 3.51 14.15 -5.11
CA GLY A 73 4.74 14.05 -4.34
C GLY A 73 5.66 15.24 -4.54
N SER A 74 6.82 15.18 -3.89
CA SER A 74 7.87 16.18 -4.01
C SER A 74 9.24 15.56 -3.76
N PHE A 75 10.29 16.27 -4.21
CA PHE A 75 11.65 15.93 -3.81
C PHE A 75 11.88 16.40 -2.36
N VAL A 76 12.10 15.45 -1.45
CA VAL A 76 12.30 15.71 -0.02
C VAL A 76 13.78 15.83 0.35
N ALA A 77 14.67 15.39 -0.54
CA ALA A 77 16.11 15.59 -0.49
C ALA A 77 16.68 15.45 -1.90
N LEU A 78 17.99 15.72 -2.07
CA LEU A 78 18.67 15.54 -3.34
C LEU A 78 18.50 14.10 -3.85
N GLY A 79 17.84 13.96 -5.00
CA GLY A 79 17.58 12.66 -5.62
C GLY A 79 16.56 11.78 -4.88
N ILE A 80 15.78 12.31 -3.94
CA ILE A 80 14.77 11.52 -3.20
C ILE A 80 13.41 12.15 -3.42
N PHE A 81 12.55 11.45 -4.16
CA PHE A 81 11.15 11.81 -4.37
C PHE A 81 10.25 10.97 -3.46
N SER A 82 9.28 11.61 -2.79
CA SER A 82 8.30 10.92 -1.94
C SER A 82 6.89 11.38 -2.26
N ILE A 83 5.97 10.40 -2.30
CA ILE A 83 4.52 10.60 -2.32
C ILE A 83 4.00 10.08 -0.97
N PRO A 84 3.60 10.96 -0.04
CA PRO A 84 2.95 10.52 1.19
C PRO A 84 1.57 9.95 0.89
N LEU A 85 1.22 8.84 1.55
CA LEU A 85 -0.11 8.25 1.44
C LEU A 85 -1.03 8.85 2.51
N GLN A 86 -2.18 9.37 2.09
CA GLN A 86 -3.20 9.94 2.98
C GLN A 86 -3.74 8.87 3.95
N MET A 87 -3.85 7.63 3.47
CA MET A 87 -4.24 6.48 4.28
C MET A 87 -3.19 5.37 4.12
N PRO A 88 -2.55 4.92 5.20
CA PRO A 88 -1.61 3.80 5.13
C PRO A 88 -2.29 2.51 4.66
N PHE A 89 -1.65 1.77 3.76
CA PHE A 89 -2.13 0.44 3.38
C PHE A 89 -1.53 -0.60 4.32
N ALA A 90 -2.35 -1.29 5.11
CA ALA A 90 -1.91 -2.36 6.03
C ALA A 90 -2.09 -3.78 5.47
N ASN A 91 -3.03 -3.95 4.52
CA ASN A 91 -3.31 -5.23 3.88
C ASN A 91 -3.62 -4.99 2.40
N LEU A 92 -2.56 -4.82 1.61
CA LEU A 92 -2.63 -4.61 0.17
C LEU A 92 -2.21 -5.92 -0.50
N SER A 93 -3.04 -6.44 -1.41
CA SER A 93 -2.71 -7.62 -2.22
C SER A 93 -1.46 -7.36 -3.09
N THR A 94 -1.06 -8.33 -3.89
CA THR A 94 0.04 -8.12 -4.85
C THR A 94 -0.30 -6.97 -5.80
N GLN A 95 0.52 -5.92 -5.80
CA GLN A 95 0.44 -4.71 -6.63
C GLN A 95 1.81 -4.35 -7.20
N HIS A 96 1.86 -3.35 -8.08
CA HIS A 96 3.06 -2.84 -8.74
C HIS A 96 3.17 -1.32 -8.63
N VAL A 97 4.38 -0.83 -8.34
CA VAL A 97 4.78 0.56 -8.55
C VAL A 97 5.80 0.59 -9.68
N THR A 98 5.56 1.43 -10.68
CA THR A 98 6.50 1.71 -11.76
C THR A 98 7.03 3.13 -11.59
N ALA A 99 8.35 3.28 -11.61
CA ALA A 99 9.01 4.57 -11.69
C ALA A 99 9.94 4.60 -12.90
N SER A 100 9.97 5.71 -13.63
CA SER A 100 10.88 5.89 -14.76
C SER A 100 11.42 7.30 -14.84
N VAL A 101 12.57 7.44 -15.49
CA VAL A 101 13.20 8.73 -15.80
C VAL A 101 13.89 8.60 -17.15
N ALA A 102 13.86 9.68 -17.93
CA ALA A 102 14.63 9.78 -19.17
C ALA A 102 15.65 10.91 -19.08
N ASP A 103 16.84 10.72 -19.65
CA ASP A 103 17.80 11.80 -19.81
C ASP A 103 17.46 12.69 -21.02
N ALA A 104 18.25 13.75 -21.24
CA ALA A 104 18.07 14.67 -22.37
C ALA A 104 18.36 14.03 -23.74
N GLN A 105 19.01 12.87 -23.77
CA GLN A 105 19.33 12.11 -24.99
C GLN A 105 18.22 11.09 -25.31
N GLY A 106 17.24 10.92 -24.42
CA GLY A 106 16.11 10.02 -24.56
C GLY A 106 16.33 8.64 -23.95
N ASN A 107 17.47 8.38 -23.30
CA ASN A 107 17.69 7.10 -22.61
C ASN A 107 16.77 7.03 -21.40
N THR A 108 15.92 6.01 -21.37
CA THR A 108 14.96 5.80 -20.27
C THR A 108 15.44 4.68 -19.37
N ASN A 109 15.43 4.92 -18.07
CA ASN A 109 15.52 3.88 -17.06
C ASN A 109 14.17 3.71 -16.37
N ARG A 110 13.76 2.46 -16.17
CA ARG A 110 12.47 2.11 -15.58
C ARG A 110 12.68 1.00 -14.57
N VAL A 111 12.12 1.19 -13.38
CA VAL A 111 12.03 0.19 -12.33
C VAL A 111 10.57 -0.10 -12.06
N GLU A 112 10.24 -1.38 -11.98
CA GLU A 112 8.94 -1.87 -11.55
C GLU A 112 9.13 -2.73 -10.31
N VAL A 113 8.43 -2.37 -9.24
CA VAL A 113 8.45 -3.11 -7.98
C VAL A 113 7.10 -3.76 -7.78
N ARG A 114 7.09 -5.10 -7.91
CA ARG A 114 6.02 -5.95 -7.40
C ARG A 114 6.13 -6.05 -5.88
N PHE A 115 5.05 -5.80 -5.17
CA PHE A 115 5.01 -5.88 -3.72
C PHE A 115 3.62 -6.27 -3.21
N TRP A 116 3.52 -6.60 -1.93
CA TRP A 116 2.29 -6.66 -1.18
C TRP A 116 2.54 -6.16 0.24
N VAL A 117 1.49 -5.69 0.90
CA VAL A 117 1.56 -5.32 2.32
C VAL A 117 0.82 -6.36 3.12
N ASN A 118 1.53 -7.00 4.05
CA ASN A 118 0.90 -7.89 5.01
C ASN A 118 1.44 -7.54 6.40
N THR A 119 0.75 -6.64 7.09
CA THR A 119 1.03 -6.36 8.51
C THR A 119 0.50 -7.46 9.43
N GLY A 120 0.02 -8.58 8.87
CA GLY A 120 -0.49 -9.72 9.62
C GLY A 120 -1.94 -9.59 10.03
N PHE A 121 -2.73 -8.80 9.31
CA PHE A 121 -4.14 -8.63 9.61
C PHE A 121 -5.00 -9.17 8.47
N ARG A 122 -5.34 -10.45 8.56
CA ARG A 122 -6.17 -11.16 7.60
C ARG A 122 -7.30 -11.88 8.30
N ILE A 123 -8.53 -11.76 7.79
CA ILE A 123 -9.65 -12.59 8.23
C ILE A 123 -9.44 -14.01 7.67
N MET A 124 -9.33 -14.98 8.56
CA MET A 124 -9.08 -16.40 8.25
C MET A 124 -10.36 -17.19 8.10
N SER A 125 -11.36 -16.90 8.94
CA SER A 125 -12.67 -17.54 8.85
C SER A 125 -13.77 -16.67 9.45
N LEU A 126 -14.98 -16.95 9.01
CA LEU A 126 -16.22 -16.44 9.58
C LEU A 126 -17.09 -17.66 9.93
N ASP A 127 -17.55 -17.72 11.17
CA ASP A 127 -18.47 -18.75 11.65
C ASP A 127 -19.83 -18.10 11.93
N SER A 128 -20.80 -18.48 11.09
CA SER A 128 -22.17 -18.00 11.08
C SER A 128 -23.15 -18.95 11.80
N SER A 129 -22.67 -19.99 12.46
CA SER A 129 -23.53 -20.97 13.14
C SER A 129 -24.45 -20.36 14.20
N ALA A 130 -24.03 -19.24 14.81
CA ALA A 130 -24.79 -18.51 15.83
C ALA A 130 -25.56 -17.28 15.31
N LEU A 131 -25.72 -17.12 13.98
CA LEU A 131 -26.46 -15.99 13.40
C LEU A 131 -27.91 -15.92 13.90
N GLY A 132 -28.56 -17.06 14.13
CA GLY A 132 -29.92 -17.11 14.68
C GLY A 132 -30.04 -16.54 16.11
N SER A 133 -28.93 -16.41 16.82
CA SER A 133 -28.83 -15.76 18.13
C SER A 133 -28.23 -14.35 18.05
N GLY A 134 -28.12 -13.78 16.84
CA GLY A 134 -27.54 -12.46 16.62
C GLY A 134 -26.03 -12.42 16.87
N ARG A 135 -25.30 -13.52 16.64
CA ARG A 135 -23.86 -13.58 16.88
C ARG A 135 -23.09 -14.01 15.65
N LEU A 136 -21.89 -13.46 15.51
CA LEU A 136 -20.93 -13.82 14.49
C LEU A 136 -19.57 -14.03 15.14
N THR A 137 -18.92 -15.14 14.82
CA THR A 137 -17.53 -15.37 15.24
C THR A 137 -16.61 -15.17 14.03
N LEU A 138 -15.53 -14.42 14.23
CA LEU A 138 -14.51 -14.17 13.21
C LEU A 138 -13.14 -14.51 13.75
N ARG A 139 -12.31 -15.12 12.91
CA ARG A 139 -10.90 -15.40 13.22
C ARG A 139 -10.02 -14.56 12.33
N CYS A 140 -9.03 -13.91 12.91
CA CYS A 140 -8.06 -13.11 12.19
C CYS A 140 -6.62 -13.43 12.61
N GLU A 141 -5.68 -13.23 11.68
CA GLU A 141 -4.27 -13.13 12.03
C GLU A 141 -4.05 -11.93 12.98
N ASN A 142 -3.18 -12.13 13.97
CA ASN A 142 -2.80 -11.18 15.02
C ASN A 142 -1.33 -11.38 15.46
N PRO A 143 -0.34 -11.25 14.55
CA PRO A 143 1.07 -11.45 14.89
C PRO A 143 1.66 -10.35 15.78
N SER A 144 1.01 -9.20 15.87
CA SER A 144 1.34 -8.16 16.83
C SER A 144 0.97 -8.56 18.28
N GLY A 145 0.08 -9.55 18.46
CA GLY A 145 -0.47 -9.90 19.77
C GLY A 145 -1.36 -8.80 20.34
N ALA A 146 -1.91 -7.91 19.49
CA ALA A 146 -2.78 -6.85 19.96
C ALA A 146 -4.04 -7.43 20.60
N THR A 147 -4.54 -6.75 21.62
CA THR A 147 -5.78 -7.15 22.30
C THR A 147 -6.93 -6.22 21.97
N ALA A 148 -6.62 -4.95 21.69
CA ALA A 148 -7.57 -3.94 21.27
C ALA A 148 -7.96 -4.14 19.79
N HIS A 149 -9.24 -4.45 19.59
CA HIS A 149 -9.84 -4.62 18.28
C HIS A 149 -11.17 -3.90 18.25
N THR A 150 -11.45 -3.24 17.12
CA THR A 150 -12.75 -2.66 16.84
C THR A 150 -13.37 -3.40 15.65
N VAL A 151 -14.57 -3.96 15.84
CA VAL A 151 -15.35 -4.58 14.77
C VAL A 151 -16.47 -3.63 14.38
N LEU A 152 -16.63 -3.39 13.08
CA LEU A 152 -17.61 -2.48 12.51
C LEU A 152 -18.49 -3.23 11.52
N CYS A 153 -19.76 -2.86 11.42
CA CYS A 153 -20.67 -3.35 10.39
C CYS A 153 -21.31 -2.23 9.57
N VAL A 154 -21.70 -2.56 8.35
CA VAL A 154 -22.60 -1.76 7.51
C VAL A 154 -23.44 -2.68 6.63
N ASP A 155 -24.63 -2.25 6.27
CA ASP A 155 -25.56 -2.95 5.35
C ASP A 155 -25.21 -2.73 3.86
N ASP A 156 -24.49 -1.65 3.54
CA ASP A 156 -24.05 -1.29 2.19
C ASP A 156 -22.62 -0.70 2.21
N LEU A 157 -21.70 -1.29 1.44
CA LEU A 157 -20.31 -0.83 1.30
C LEU A 157 -20.17 0.56 0.71
N ALA A 158 -21.18 1.05 -0.04
CA ALA A 158 -21.15 2.39 -0.62
C ALA A 158 -21.36 3.50 0.43
N LYS A 159 -21.84 3.16 1.63
CA LYS A 159 -22.06 4.13 2.70
C LYS A 159 -20.73 4.69 3.25
N PRO A 160 -20.69 5.97 3.63
CA PRO A 160 -19.48 6.60 4.15
C PRO A 160 -19.04 5.98 5.48
N ALA A 161 -17.76 6.17 5.85
CA ALA A 161 -17.19 5.58 7.07
C ALA A 161 -17.95 5.95 8.36
N SER A 162 -18.63 7.09 8.40
CA SER A 162 -19.46 7.54 9.54
C SER A 162 -20.74 6.73 9.73
N ALA A 163 -21.18 5.99 8.71
CA ALA A 163 -22.35 5.13 8.78
C ALA A 163 -22.04 3.70 9.27
N TRP A 164 -20.77 3.40 9.55
CA TRP A 164 -20.36 2.09 10.06
C TRP A 164 -20.59 2.04 11.57
N THR A 165 -21.36 1.07 12.02
CA THR A 165 -21.69 0.89 13.44
C THR A 165 -20.68 -0.04 14.10
N VAL A 166 -20.16 0.35 15.27
CA VAL A 166 -19.27 -0.52 16.07
C VAL A 166 -20.10 -1.66 16.67
N LEU A 167 -19.68 -2.88 16.40
CA LEU A 167 -20.25 -4.08 17.00
C LEU A 167 -19.65 -4.32 18.38
N ARG A 168 -20.50 -4.77 19.30
CA ARG A 168 -20.04 -5.17 20.63
C ARG A 168 -19.29 -6.50 20.52
N ILE A 169 -18.05 -6.53 20.99
CA ILE A 169 -17.29 -7.77 21.17
C ILE A 169 -17.78 -8.45 22.46
N LEU A 170 -18.36 -9.64 22.32
CA LEU A 170 -18.86 -10.47 23.41
C LEU A 170 -17.74 -11.30 24.03
N ASN A 171 -16.83 -11.80 23.20
CA ASN A 171 -15.69 -12.61 23.62
C ASN A 171 -14.50 -12.41 22.68
N ALA A 172 -13.29 -12.50 23.21
CA ALA A 172 -12.05 -12.42 22.45
C ALA A 172 -11.02 -13.40 23.02
N VAL A 173 -10.48 -14.28 22.18
CA VAL A 173 -9.57 -15.35 22.59
C VAL A 173 -8.34 -15.35 21.68
N ASP A 174 -7.16 -15.38 22.28
CA ASP A 174 -5.91 -15.63 21.55
C ASP A 174 -5.73 -17.13 21.31
N GLU A 175 -5.33 -17.46 20.10
CA GLU A 175 -5.12 -18.83 19.64
C GLU A 175 -3.66 -19.04 19.23
N ALA A 176 -3.28 -20.32 19.09
CA ALA A 176 -1.99 -20.67 18.51
C ALA A 176 -1.81 -20.09 17.11
N ASN A 177 -0.55 -20.00 16.65
CA ASN A 177 -0.18 -19.49 15.33
C ASN A 177 -0.59 -18.03 15.07
N HIS A 178 -0.53 -17.20 16.12
CA HIS A 178 -0.84 -15.77 16.01
C HIS A 178 -2.24 -15.52 15.47
N LEU A 179 -3.22 -16.28 15.93
CA LEU A 179 -4.62 -16.08 15.57
C LEU A 179 -5.36 -15.46 16.75
N ARG A 180 -6.40 -14.67 16.45
CA ARG A 180 -7.34 -14.17 17.42
C ARG A 180 -8.77 -14.44 16.95
N GLN A 181 -9.57 -14.98 17.85
CA GLN A 181 -11.01 -15.18 17.66
C GLN A 181 -11.76 -14.04 18.34
N LEU A 182 -12.70 -13.43 17.63
CA LEU A 182 -13.61 -12.41 18.14
C LEU A 182 -15.05 -12.88 17.93
N GLU A 183 -15.84 -12.97 18.99
CA GLU A 183 -17.28 -13.17 18.93
C GLU A 183 -17.95 -11.80 19.09
N VAL A 184 -18.81 -11.43 18.15
CA VAL A 184 -19.50 -10.14 18.15
C VAL A 184 -21.01 -10.30 18.16
N GLU A 185 -21.68 -9.34 18.78
CA GLU A 185 -23.12 -9.15 18.71
C GLU A 185 -23.48 -8.37 17.45
N LEU A 186 -24.39 -8.93 16.66
CA LEU A 186 -24.96 -8.28 15.48
C LEU A 186 -26.17 -7.43 15.89
N PRO A 187 -26.44 -6.31 15.19
CA PRO A 187 -27.63 -5.50 15.43
C PRO A 187 -28.91 -6.33 15.20
N ALA A 188 -29.88 -6.18 16.09
CA ALA A 188 -31.15 -6.93 16.02
C ALA A 188 -32.01 -6.55 14.79
N ASP A 189 -31.80 -5.35 14.26
CA ASP A 189 -32.46 -4.80 13.07
C ASP A 189 -31.74 -5.15 11.77
N LEU A 190 -30.64 -5.93 11.84
CA LEU A 190 -29.87 -6.30 10.67
C LEU A 190 -30.67 -7.23 9.76
N THR A 191 -31.20 -6.67 8.67
CA THR A 191 -31.98 -7.39 7.67
C THR A 191 -31.19 -7.48 6.38
N GLY A 192 -30.91 -8.70 5.91
CA GLY A 192 -30.19 -8.93 4.65
C GLY A 192 -28.67 -8.99 4.80
N ARG A 193 -27.94 -8.18 4.03
CA ARG A 193 -26.47 -8.25 3.94
C ARG A 193 -25.82 -7.46 5.08
N CYS A 194 -24.72 -7.99 5.60
CA CYS A 194 -23.84 -7.31 6.54
C CYS A 194 -22.41 -7.39 6.02
N PHE A 195 -21.78 -6.24 5.88
CA PHE A 195 -20.36 -6.11 5.60
C PHE A 195 -19.64 -5.80 6.90
N VAL A 196 -18.64 -6.60 7.23
CA VAL A 196 -17.88 -6.47 8.47
C VAL A 196 -16.48 -5.96 8.17
N ARG A 197 -16.00 -5.05 9.00
CA ARG A 197 -14.61 -4.58 9.00
C ARG A 197 -14.05 -4.77 10.40
N VAL A 198 -12.87 -5.35 10.49
CA VAL A 198 -12.14 -5.48 11.74
C VAL A 198 -10.94 -4.53 11.67
N ARG A 199 -10.68 -3.82 12.75
CA ARG A 199 -9.53 -2.95 12.92
C ARG A 199 -8.78 -3.38 14.18
N GLN A 200 -7.47 -3.38 14.07
CA GLN A 200 -6.58 -3.43 15.23
C GLN A 200 -6.32 -1.99 15.67
N ASP A 201 -6.51 -1.69 16.95
CA ASP A 201 -6.32 -0.34 17.52
C ASP A 201 -4.87 -0.13 18.00
#